data_AF-A0A4Y7RGB7-F1
#
_entry.id   AF-A0A4Y7RGB7-F1
#
_cell.length_a   1.000
_cell.length_b   1.000
_cell.length_c   1.000
_cell.angle_alpha   90.00
_cell.angle_beta   90.00
_cell.angle_gamma   90.00
#
_symmetry.space_group_name_H-M   'P 1'
#
loop_
_entity.id
_entity.type
_entity.pdbx_description
1 polymer ?
#
loop_
_entity_poly.entity_id
_entity_poly.type
_entity_poly.pdbx_seq_one_letter_code
_entity_poly.pdbx_strand_id
1 'polypeptide(L)'
;MFDKLYYQEKGLFLQSFHPAAVLAYLLVLLVLSLLYANPLYLLALFFLLALLIKEVDGMEAWEGFLKAGVFLMLMIMLINPLVIRAGSTIIWHGPQAPYLGKLDISMEALYYGAVSGIRLLVIMSIFCLYNLMINPDNILNLFSKVAGQSVLMIVLATRMFPTMVRDLKRIKEVLQFRGVDFDEGSLWKKVKKYSYLYNVMLLSSMEDSMEIAESMQARAFGSGKRSVYSRYMLRSRDILCAGGSFLALFAAIWGLQYGCGQYTFYPEADVLIKGMPTIITLAAVLFYMSVPLILSEGWKNCRCLKSKI
;
A
#
# COMPACT_ATOMS: atom_id res chain seq x y z
N MET A 1 -14.86 -13.00 4.16
CA MET A 1 -14.74 -11.68 3.49
C MET A 1 -13.31 -11.14 3.55
N PHE A 2 -12.59 -11.31 4.68
CA PHE A 2 -11.18 -10.89 4.81
C PHE A 2 -10.16 -11.75 4.04
N ASP A 3 -10.42 -13.02 3.75
CA ASP A 3 -9.50 -13.86 2.95
C ASP A 3 -9.30 -13.37 1.51
N LYS A 4 -10.18 -12.48 1.02
CA LYS A 4 -10.06 -11.83 -0.30
C LYS A 4 -9.11 -10.62 -0.29
N LEU A 5 -8.75 -10.10 0.90
CA LEU A 5 -7.80 -8.99 1.06
C LEU A 5 -6.37 -9.48 1.22
N TYR A 6 -6.17 -10.78 1.44
CA TYR A 6 -4.85 -11.40 1.43
C TYR A 6 -4.38 -11.65 0.01
N TYR A 7 -3.08 -11.50 -0.22
CA TYR A 7 -2.44 -11.80 -1.50
C TYR A 7 -2.84 -13.20 -1.97
N GLN A 8 -3.28 -13.31 -3.23
CA GLN A 8 -3.55 -14.58 -3.90
C GLN A 8 -2.50 -14.81 -4.98
N GLU A 9 -1.79 -15.94 -4.89
CA GLU A 9 -0.90 -16.40 -5.97
C GLU A 9 -1.75 -16.78 -7.18
N LYS A 10 -1.92 -15.83 -8.10
CA LYS A 10 -2.64 -16.04 -9.37
C LYS A 10 -1.70 -16.34 -10.53
N GLY A 11 -0.38 -16.34 -10.30
CA GLY A 11 0.63 -16.63 -11.33
C GLY A 11 0.67 -15.59 -12.45
N LEU A 12 0.27 -14.35 -12.15
CA LEU A 12 0.18 -13.27 -13.14
C LEU A 12 1.57 -12.74 -13.50
N PHE A 13 1.73 -12.25 -14.73
CA PHE A 13 2.99 -11.72 -15.26
C PHE A 13 3.64 -10.71 -14.32
N LEU A 14 2.83 -9.77 -13.84
CA LEU A 14 3.28 -8.68 -13.01
C LEU A 14 3.71 -9.20 -11.61
N GLN A 15 3.10 -10.28 -11.09
CA GLN A 15 3.52 -10.94 -9.84
C GLN A 15 4.88 -11.67 -9.95
N SER A 16 5.39 -11.90 -11.16
CA SER A 16 6.68 -12.57 -11.40
C SER A 16 7.89 -11.62 -11.41
N PHE A 17 7.67 -10.31 -11.30
CA PHE A 17 8.76 -9.33 -11.23
C PHE A 17 9.53 -9.43 -9.93
N HIS A 18 10.78 -8.97 -9.97
CA HIS A 18 11.60 -8.87 -8.77
C HIS A 18 10.92 -7.93 -7.75
N PRO A 19 10.69 -8.36 -6.49
CA PRO A 19 9.94 -7.59 -5.49
C PRO A 19 10.47 -6.17 -5.27
N ALA A 20 11.81 -6.00 -5.35
CA ALA A 20 12.45 -4.69 -5.23
C ALA A 20 12.05 -3.71 -6.35
N ALA A 21 11.91 -4.19 -7.59
CA ALA A 21 11.56 -3.34 -8.72
C ALA A 21 10.09 -2.90 -8.64
N VAL A 22 9.20 -3.80 -8.23
CA VAL A 22 7.79 -3.47 -7.97
C VAL A 22 7.66 -2.48 -6.81
N LEU A 23 8.42 -2.67 -5.73
CA LEU A 23 8.43 -1.75 -4.60
C LEU A 23 8.94 -0.36 -5.00
N ALA A 24 10.04 -0.28 -5.77
CA ALA A 24 10.55 0.98 -6.30
C ALA A 24 9.51 1.68 -7.19
N TYR A 25 8.86 0.93 -8.09
CA TYR A 25 7.81 1.44 -8.96
C TYR A 25 6.62 2.02 -8.18
N LEU A 26 6.10 1.27 -7.19
CA LEU A 26 5.00 1.72 -6.35
C LEU A 26 5.38 2.91 -5.47
N LEU A 27 6.62 2.95 -4.96
CA LEU A 27 7.14 4.07 -4.19
C LEU A 27 7.21 5.33 -5.06
N VAL A 28 7.72 5.22 -6.29
CA VAL A 28 7.74 6.36 -7.21
C VAL A 28 6.32 6.83 -7.51
N LEU A 29 5.37 5.94 -7.81
CA LEU A 29 3.97 6.32 -8.03
C LEU A 29 3.38 7.06 -6.82
N LEU A 30 3.69 6.59 -5.61
CA LEU A 30 3.25 7.24 -4.38
C LEU A 30 3.86 8.65 -4.25
N VAL A 31 5.17 8.79 -4.46
CA VAL A 31 5.86 10.09 -4.43
C VAL A 31 5.28 11.05 -5.48
N LEU A 32 5.04 10.58 -6.71
CA LEU A 32 4.41 11.38 -7.76
C LEU A 32 3.00 11.85 -7.35
N SER A 33 2.18 10.97 -6.76
CA SER A 33 0.83 11.32 -6.31
C SER A 33 0.84 12.40 -5.21
N LEU A 34 1.90 12.46 -4.40
CA LEU A 34 2.08 13.47 -3.36
C LEU A 34 2.64 14.79 -3.90
N LEU A 35 3.55 14.73 -4.88
CA LEU A 35 4.17 15.92 -5.49
C LEU A 35 3.20 16.67 -6.41
N TYR A 36 2.33 15.97 -7.12
CA TYR A 36 1.40 16.62 -8.06
C TYR A 36 0.20 17.23 -7.35
N ALA A 37 0.02 18.54 -7.56
CA ALA A 37 -1.15 19.30 -7.15
C ALA A 37 -2.15 19.48 -8.29
N ASN A 38 -1.75 19.24 -9.55
CA ASN A 38 -2.59 19.38 -10.72
C ASN A 38 -3.62 18.22 -10.86
N PRO A 39 -4.94 18.50 -10.95
CA PRO A 39 -5.95 17.46 -11.12
C PRO A 39 -5.77 16.59 -12.37
N LEU A 40 -5.29 17.17 -13.48
CA LEU A 40 -5.05 16.42 -14.72
C LEU A 40 -3.99 15.32 -14.54
N TYR A 41 -2.92 15.60 -13.80
CA TYR A 41 -1.87 14.61 -13.51
C TYR A 41 -2.41 13.49 -12.62
N LEU A 42 -3.22 13.83 -11.62
CA LEU A 42 -3.83 12.83 -10.73
C LEU A 42 -4.83 11.94 -11.47
N LEU A 43 -5.66 12.50 -12.36
CA LEU A 43 -6.57 11.73 -13.20
C LEU A 43 -5.82 10.81 -14.17
N ALA A 44 -4.73 11.29 -14.77
CA ALA A 44 -3.92 10.48 -15.67
C ALA A 44 -3.24 9.31 -14.93
N LEU A 45 -2.70 9.56 -13.74
CA LEU A 45 -2.16 8.51 -12.87
C LEU A 45 -3.24 7.52 -12.43
N PHE A 46 -4.43 8.01 -12.08
CA PHE A 46 -5.57 7.16 -11.73
C PHE A 46 -5.96 6.24 -12.90
N PHE A 47 -6.02 6.76 -14.12
CA PHE A 47 -6.32 5.98 -15.31
C PHE A 47 -5.25 4.91 -15.59
N LEU A 48 -3.97 5.26 -15.45
CA LEU A 48 -2.87 4.31 -15.59
C LEU A 48 -2.97 3.18 -14.54
N LEU A 49 -3.27 3.53 -13.28
CA LEU A 49 -3.49 2.55 -12.21
C LEU A 49 -4.68 1.63 -12.53
N ALA A 50 -5.78 2.17 -13.04
CA ALA A 50 -6.94 1.38 -13.44
C ALA A 50 -6.59 0.34 -14.53
N LEU A 51 -5.76 0.73 -15.51
CA LEU A 51 -5.27 -0.19 -16.54
C LEU A 51 -4.37 -1.29 -15.96
N LEU A 52 -3.45 -0.94 -15.06
CA LEU A 52 -2.59 -1.93 -14.39
C LEU A 52 -3.39 -2.92 -13.54
N ILE A 53 -4.36 -2.42 -12.76
CA ILE A 53 -5.21 -3.26 -11.92
C ILE A 53 -6.06 -4.20 -12.76
N LYS A 54 -6.58 -3.71 -13.90
CA LYS A 54 -7.29 -4.55 -14.87
C LYS A 54 -6.39 -5.66 -15.40
N GLU A 55 -5.13 -5.38 -15.67
CA GLU A 55 -4.20 -6.38 -16.18
C GLU A 55 -3.79 -7.45 -15.15
N VAL A 56 -3.85 -7.12 -13.86
CA VAL A 56 -3.61 -8.05 -12.75
C VAL A 56 -4.90 -8.82 -12.38
N ASP A 57 -5.98 -8.72 -13.18
CA ASP A 57 -7.29 -9.32 -12.88
C ASP A 57 -7.75 -9.00 -11.43
N GLY A 58 -7.48 -7.76 -10.99
CA GLY A 58 -7.68 -7.27 -9.63
C GLY A 58 -8.95 -6.43 -9.46
N MET A 59 -9.81 -6.35 -10.49
CA MET A 59 -10.97 -5.45 -10.53
C MET A 59 -11.92 -5.65 -9.35
N GLU A 60 -12.20 -6.89 -8.95
CA GLU A 60 -13.08 -7.18 -7.81
C GLU A 60 -12.54 -6.62 -6.49
N ALA A 61 -11.23 -6.72 -6.26
CA ALA A 61 -10.61 -6.15 -5.07
C ALA A 61 -10.65 -4.62 -5.14
N TRP A 62 -10.38 -4.06 -6.31
CA TRP A 62 -10.36 -2.62 -6.53
C TRP A 62 -11.72 -1.96 -6.33
N GLU A 63 -12.83 -2.61 -6.68
CA GLU A 63 -14.17 -2.10 -6.39
C GLU A 63 -14.40 -1.84 -4.89
N GLY A 64 -13.88 -2.71 -4.02
CA GLY A 64 -13.94 -2.51 -2.57
C GLY A 64 -13.16 -1.27 -2.13
N PHE A 65 -11.93 -1.12 -2.62
CA PHE A 65 -11.09 0.04 -2.35
C PHE A 65 -11.66 1.34 -2.95
N LEU A 66 -12.27 1.28 -4.12
CA LEU A 66 -12.93 2.41 -4.78
C LEU A 66 -14.17 2.87 -4.01
N LYS A 67 -15.04 1.94 -3.58
CA LYS A 67 -16.24 2.30 -2.79
C LYS A 67 -15.83 3.01 -1.50
N ALA A 68 -14.85 2.47 -0.78
CA ALA A 68 -14.30 3.11 0.42
C ALA A 68 -13.63 4.46 0.10
N GLY A 69 -12.83 4.52 -0.96
CA GLY A 69 -12.12 5.74 -1.37
C GLY A 69 -13.06 6.86 -1.83
N VAL A 70 -14.13 6.54 -2.56
CA VAL A 70 -15.14 7.52 -3.00
C VAL A 70 -15.91 8.04 -1.80
N PHE A 71 -16.26 7.17 -0.85
CA PHE A 71 -16.87 7.60 0.41
C PHE A 71 -15.97 8.57 1.18
N LEU A 72 -14.67 8.27 1.32
CA LEU A 72 -13.71 9.20 1.94
C LEU A 72 -13.54 10.49 1.14
N MET A 73 -13.51 10.43 -0.19
CA MET A 73 -13.42 11.60 -1.05
C MET A 73 -14.60 12.54 -0.84
N LEU A 74 -15.83 12.01 -0.79
CA LEU A 74 -17.02 12.80 -0.49
C LEU A 74 -16.95 13.44 0.89
N MET A 75 -16.47 12.69 1.88
CA MET A 75 -16.27 13.20 3.24
C MET A 75 -15.25 14.35 3.26
N ILE A 76 -14.12 14.21 2.56
CA ILE A 76 -13.10 15.27 2.45
C ILE A 76 -13.68 16.48 1.71
N MET A 77 -14.40 16.28 0.61
CA MET A 77 -15.01 17.36 -0.16
C MET A 77 -16.03 18.16 0.65
N LEU A 78 -16.73 17.53 1.61
CA LEU A 78 -17.64 18.19 2.52
C LEU A 78 -16.93 18.87 3.71
N ILE A 79 -15.93 18.23 4.30
CA ILE A 79 -15.22 18.75 5.49
C ILE A 79 -14.26 19.88 5.11
N ASN A 80 -13.60 19.80 3.96
CA ASN A 80 -12.52 20.73 3.61
C ASN A 80 -12.99 22.20 3.54
N PRO A 81 -14.15 22.53 2.93
CA PRO A 81 -14.70 23.88 2.96
C PRO A 81 -15.13 24.36 4.36
N LEU A 82 -15.41 23.46 5.30
CA LEU A 82 -15.75 23.81 6.69
C LEU A 82 -14.51 24.18 7.52
N VAL A 83 -13.34 23.64 7.14
CA VAL A 83 -12.07 23.79 7.87
C VAL A 83 -11.20 24.90 7.28
N ILE A 84 -11.09 24.98 5.95
CA ILE A 84 -10.20 25.94 5.27
C ILE A 84 -10.95 27.21 4.87
N ARG A 85 -10.45 28.35 5.37
CA ARG A 85 -11.09 29.67 5.30
C ARG A 85 -10.35 30.67 4.41
N ALA A 86 -9.47 30.18 3.53
CA ALA A 86 -8.46 30.98 2.85
C ALA A 86 -8.83 31.40 1.41
N GLY A 87 -10.09 31.23 0.99
CA GLY A 87 -10.50 31.46 -0.39
C GLY A 87 -11.01 32.89 -0.66
N SER A 88 -10.65 33.47 -1.80
CA SER A 88 -10.99 34.85 -2.18
C SER A 88 -12.43 35.00 -2.72
N THR A 89 -12.98 33.91 -3.27
CA THR A 89 -14.35 33.85 -3.81
C THR A 89 -15.32 33.11 -2.88
N ILE A 90 -15.96 33.86 -1.98
CA ILE A 90 -16.92 33.33 -1.00
C ILE A 90 -18.30 33.21 -1.67
N ILE A 91 -18.87 31.99 -1.71
CA ILE A 91 -20.17 31.70 -2.33
C ILE A 91 -21.30 31.88 -1.32
N TRP A 92 -21.04 31.56 -0.05
CA TRP A 92 -22.05 31.54 1.00
C TRP A 92 -21.48 32.00 2.33
N HIS A 93 -22.14 32.99 2.92
CA HIS A 93 -21.87 33.45 4.29
C HIS A 93 -22.79 32.68 5.26
N GLY A 94 -22.20 31.81 6.07
CA GLY A 94 -22.91 31.07 7.11
C GLY A 94 -23.05 31.84 8.43
N PRO A 95 -23.99 31.42 9.31
CA PRO A 95 -24.22 32.06 10.60
C PRO A 95 -22.96 31.98 11.48
N GLN A 96 -22.72 33.04 12.26
CA GLN A 96 -21.60 33.12 13.19
C GLN A 96 -21.78 32.11 14.32
N ALA A 97 -20.94 31.07 14.34
CA ALA A 97 -20.89 30.13 15.46
C ALA A 97 -19.97 30.69 16.57
N PRO A 98 -20.37 30.67 17.85
CA PRO A 98 -19.69 31.39 18.95
C PRO A 98 -18.24 30.94 19.26
N TYR A 99 -17.77 29.85 18.65
CA TYR A 99 -16.37 29.38 18.79
C TYR A 99 -15.67 29.14 17.44
N LEU A 100 -16.39 29.19 16.31
CA LEU A 100 -15.85 28.91 14.97
C LEU A 100 -15.84 30.14 14.05
N GLY A 101 -16.38 31.30 14.41
CA GLY A 101 -16.41 32.46 13.49
C GLY A 101 -17.43 32.28 12.33
N LYS A 102 -17.30 33.08 11.26
CA LYS A 102 -18.20 33.01 10.08
C LYS A 102 -17.89 31.75 9.25
N LEU A 103 -18.92 30.97 8.91
CA LEU A 103 -18.80 29.82 8.01
C LEU A 103 -18.83 30.31 6.56
N ASP A 104 -17.68 30.75 6.04
CA ASP A 104 -17.58 31.20 4.65
C ASP A 104 -17.13 30.03 3.76
N ILE A 105 -18.03 29.54 2.90
CA ILE A 105 -17.73 28.48 1.94
C ILE A 105 -17.18 29.12 0.67
N SER A 106 -15.93 28.80 0.32
CA SER A 106 -15.27 29.29 -0.91
C SER A 106 -15.25 28.22 -2.01
N MET A 107 -15.33 28.65 -3.29
CA MET A 107 -15.19 27.75 -4.45
C MET A 107 -13.83 27.04 -4.45
N GLU A 108 -12.79 27.79 -4.07
CA GLU A 108 -11.41 27.30 -4.00
C GLU A 108 -11.26 26.16 -2.99
N ALA A 109 -11.92 26.25 -1.84
CA ALA A 109 -11.89 25.17 -0.84
C ALA A 109 -12.63 23.91 -1.32
N LEU A 110 -13.71 24.05 -2.09
CA LEU A 110 -14.41 22.91 -2.69
C LEU A 110 -13.55 22.23 -3.76
N TYR A 111 -12.90 23.02 -4.63
CA TYR A 111 -12.01 22.50 -5.66
C TYR A 111 -10.78 21.82 -5.04
N TYR A 112 -10.17 22.43 -4.03
CA TYR A 112 -9.08 21.81 -3.27
C TYR A 112 -9.52 20.51 -2.56
N GLY A 113 -10.75 20.47 -2.02
CA GLY A 113 -11.38 19.26 -1.49
C GLY A 113 -11.54 18.15 -2.52
N ALA A 114 -12.04 18.48 -3.71
CA ALA A 114 -12.18 17.54 -4.81
C ALA A 114 -10.81 16.99 -5.27
N VAL A 115 -9.81 17.84 -5.47
CA VAL A 115 -8.47 17.39 -5.87
C VAL A 115 -7.78 16.55 -4.79
N SER A 116 -7.92 16.94 -3.53
CA SER A 116 -7.40 16.15 -2.39
C SER A 116 -8.11 14.79 -2.28
N GLY A 117 -9.41 14.73 -2.57
CA GLY A 117 -10.17 13.49 -2.63
C GLY A 117 -9.72 12.57 -3.77
N ILE A 118 -9.48 13.11 -4.97
CA ILE A 118 -8.91 12.35 -6.09
C ILE A 118 -7.52 11.83 -5.74
N ARG A 119 -6.68 12.64 -5.07
CA ARG A 119 -5.36 12.18 -4.59
C ARG A 119 -5.49 10.98 -3.66
N LEU A 120 -6.45 11.02 -2.72
CA LEU A 120 -6.71 9.88 -1.84
C LEU A 120 -7.11 8.63 -2.62
N LEU A 121 -7.98 8.77 -3.63
CA LEU A 121 -8.36 7.65 -4.51
C LEU A 121 -7.16 7.04 -5.24
N VAL A 122 -6.24 7.86 -5.74
CA VAL A 122 -4.99 7.41 -6.37
C VAL A 122 -4.15 6.62 -5.37
N ILE A 123 -3.94 7.15 -4.16
CA ILE A 123 -3.15 6.48 -3.11
C ILE A 123 -3.79 5.16 -2.70
N MET A 124 -5.11 5.12 -2.49
CA MET A 124 -5.83 3.88 -2.16
C MET A 124 -5.70 2.83 -3.27
N SER A 125 -5.72 3.26 -4.53
CA SER A 125 -5.51 2.38 -5.68
C SER A 125 -4.09 1.84 -5.75
N ILE A 126 -3.07 2.65 -5.42
CA ILE A 126 -1.67 2.21 -5.28
C ILE A 126 -1.55 1.14 -4.18
N PHE A 127 -2.21 1.32 -3.04
CA PHE A 127 -2.23 0.32 -1.97
C PHE A 127 -2.94 -0.97 -2.38
N CYS A 128 -4.02 -0.89 -3.15
CA CYS A 128 -4.67 -2.07 -3.72
C CYS A 128 -3.71 -2.84 -4.64
N LEU A 129 -3.04 -2.12 -5.55
CA LEU A 129 -2.04 -2.71 -6.44
C LEU A 129 -0.89 -3.35 -5.65
N TYR A 130 -0.37 -2.68 -4.61
CA TYR A 130 0.64 -3.24 -3.71
C TYR A 130 0.23 -4.60 -3.12
N ASN A 131 -0.97 -4.71 -2.57
CA ASN A 131 -1.47 -5.95 -1.97
C ASN A 131 -1.66 -7.08 -2.99
N LEU A 132 -1.99 -6.75 -4.24
CA LEU A 132 -2.14 -7.74 -5.33
C LEU A 132 -0.80 -8.19 -5.91
N MET A 133 0.18 -7.30 -5.92
CA MET A 133 1.46 -7.48 -6.60
C MET A 133 2.52 -8.14 -5.74
N ILE A 134 2.56 -7.80 -4.45
CA ILE A 134 3.68 -8.15 -3.59
C ILE A 134 3.27 -9.14 -2.49
N ASN A 135 3.93 -10.29 -2.52
CA ASN A 135 3.95 -11.25 -1.42
C ASN A 135 4.70 -10.69 -0.20
N PRO A 136 4.14 -10.73 1.02
CA PRO A 136 4.81 -10.24 2.22
C PRO A 136 6.13 -10.98 2.51
N ASP A 137 6.15 -12.30 2.29
CA ASP A 137 7.36 -13.12 2.47
C ASP A 137 8.50 -12.73 1.52
N ASN A 138 8.15 -12.22 0.33
CA ASN A 138 9.12 -11.77 -0.65
C ASN A 138 9.79 -10.46 -0.25
N ILE A 139 9.04 -9.58 0.42
CA ILE A 139 9.60 -8.35 1.01
C ILE A 139 10.56 -8.70 2.13
N LEU A 140 10.17 -9.59 3.04
CA LEU A 140 11.02 -10.03 4.13
C LEU A 140 12.34 -10.61 3.60
N ASN A 141 12.27 -11.47 2.58
CA ASN A 141 13.44 -12.03 1.92
C ASN A 141 14.34 -10.96 1.26
N LEU A 142 13.78 -9.87 0.72
CA LEU A 142 14.57 -8.77 0.16
C LEU A 142 15.39 -8.05 1.24
N PHE A 143 14.77 -7.77 2.39
CA PHE A 143 15.45 -7.12 3.52
C PHE A 143 16.42 -8.05 4.25
N SER A 144 16.39 -9.36 3.99
CA SER A 144 17.24 -10.35 4.67
C SER A 144 18.75 -10.10 4.48
N LYS A 145 19.16 -9.47 3.37
CA LYS A 145 20.56 -9.14 3.10
C LYS A 145 21.08 -7.99 3.96
N VAL A 146 20.21 -7.03 4.30
CA VAL A 146 20.56 -5.81 5.05
C VAL A 146 20.35 -6.00 6.55
N ALA A 147 19.28 -6.70 6.94
CA ALA A 147 18.84 -6.85 8.33
C ALA A 147 18.57 -8.33 8.69
N GLY A 148 19.54 -9.22 8.42
CA GLY A 148 19.36 -10.67 8.48
C GLY A 148 18.80 -11.24 9.80
N GLN A 149 19.21 -10.71 10.95
CA GLN A 149 18.69 -11.15 12.25
C GLN A 149 17.25 -10.68 12.49
N SER A 150 16.94 -9.41 12.18
CA SER A 150 15.60 -8.85 12.33
C SER A 150 14.59 -9.52 11.42
N VAL A 151 14.98 -9.77 10.16
CA VAL A 151 14.15 -10.50 9.21
C VAL A 151 13.88 -11.93 9.68
N LEU A 152 14.89 -12.61 10.23
CA LEU A 152 14.70 -13.94 10.79
C LEU A 152 13.67 -13.94 11.93
N MET A 153 13.75 -12.96 12.84
CA MET A 153 12.76 -12.83 13.92
C MET A 153 11.35 -12.64 13.35
N ILE A 154 11.18 -11.80 12.32
CA ILE A 154 9.88 -11.57 11.68
C ILE A 154 9.38 -12.83 10.95
N VAL A 155 10.25 -13.55 10.25
CA VAL A 155 9.90 -14.81 9.56
C VAL A 155 9.49 -15.89 10.56
N LEU A 156 10.20 -16.00 11.68
CA LEU A 156 9.83 -16.92 12.76
C LEU A 156 8.49 -16.52 13.39
N ALA A 157 8.30 -15.23 13.71
CA ALA A 157 7.06 -14.72 14.29
C ALA A 157 5.85 -14.96 13.37
N THR A 158 5.98 -14.64 12.08
CA THR A 158 4.92 -14.87 11.07
C THR A 158 4.60 -16.35 10.90
N ARG A 159 5.61 -17.24 10.93
CA ARG A 159 5.41 -18.70 10.92
C ARG A 159 4.76 -19.23 12.19
N MET A 160 5.08 -18.66 13.36
CA MET A 160 4.53 -19.09 14.65
C MET A 160 3.09 -18.62 14.83
N PHE A 161 2.69 -17.50 14.22
CA PHE A 161 1.36 -16.91 14.40
C PHE A 161 0.19 -17.89 14.06
N PRO A 162 0.16 -18.61 12.93
CA PRO A 162 -0.88 -19.60 12.65
C PRO A 162 -0.92 -20.77 13.65
N THR A 163 0.25 -21.18 14.17
CA THR A 163 0.36 -22.24 15.19
C THR A 163 -0.22 -21.75 16.51
N MET A 164 0.21 -20.56 16.93
CA MET A 164 -0.27 -19.84 18.11
C MET A 164 -1.80 -19.67 18.12
N VAL A 165 -2.42 -19.34 16.97
CA VAL A 165 -3.88 -19.26 16.84
C VAL A 165 -4.56 -20.62 16.99
N ARG A 166 -3.96 -21.69 16.47
CA ARG A 166 -4.47 -23.07 16.64
C ARG A 166 -4.38 -23.53 18.08
N ASP A 167 -3.27 -23.25 18.75
CA ASP A 167 -3.06 -23.62 20.14
C ASP A 167 -3.98 -22.84 21.07
N LEU A 168 -4.19 -21.54 20.83
CA LEU A 168 -5.19 -20.76 21.56
C LEU A 168 -6.59 -21.37 21.47
N LYS A 169 -7.01 -21.81 20.28
CA LYS A 169 -8.31 -22.49 20.08
C LYS A 169 -8.37 -23.82 20.82
N ARG A 170 -7.33 -24.65 20.71
CA ARG A 170 -7.24 -25.94 21.41
C ARG A 170 -7.29 -25.77 22.93
N ILE A 171 -6.51 -24.85 23.49
CA ILE A 171 -6.50 -24.59 24.93
C ILE A 171 -7.87 -24.08 25.37
N LYS A 172 -8.50 -23.19 24.59
CA LYS A 172 -9.86 -22.71 24.88
C LYS A 172 -10.87 -23.86 24.93
N GLU A 173 -10.85 -24.76 23.96
CA GLU A 173 -11.73 -25.95 23.91
C GLU A 173 -11.50 -26.86 25.12
N VAL A 174 -10.25 -27.14 25.49
CA VAL A 174 -9.91 -27.96 26.67
C VAL A 174 -10.43 -27.31 27.97
N LEU A 175 -10.31 -25.99 28.10
CA LEU A 175 -10.83 -25.27 29.27
C LEU A 175 -12.36 -25.29 29.32
N GLN A 176 -13.03 -25.20 28.16
CA GLN A 176 -14.48 -25.36 28.08
C GLN A 176 -14.92 -26.77 28.51
N PHE A 177 -14.20 -27.83 28.08
CA PHE A 177 -14.47 -29.20 28.55
C PHE A 177 -14.24 -29.40 30.05
N ARG A 178 -13.32 -28.62 30.65
CA ARG A 178 -13.11 -28.59 32.11
C ARG A 178 -14.17 -27.75 32.86
N GLY A 179 -15.18 -27.23 32.17
CA GLY A 179 -16.27 -26.46 32.78
C GLY A 179 -16.02 -24.96 32.87
N VAL A 180 -15.00 -24.43 32.20
CA VAL A 180 -14.78 -22.96 32.12
C VAL A 180 -15.63 -22.40 30.99
N ASP A 181 -16.77 -21.81 31.34
CA ASP A 181 -17.56 -21.04 30.38
C ASP A 181 -16.96 -19.63 30.19
N PHE A 182 -16.59 -19.25 28.98
CA PHE A 182 -15.99 -17.93 28.69
C PHE A 182 -17.03 -16.81 28.52
N ASP A 183 -18.29 -17.16 28.22
CA ASP A 183 -19.35 -16.19 27.91
C ASP A 183 -20.18 -15.81 29.14
N GLU A 184 -20.11 -16.61 30.21
CA GLU A 184 -20.81 -16.33 31.47
C GLU A 184 -20.04 -15.40 32.43
N GLY A 185 -20.79 -14.48 33.05
CA GLY A 185 -20.36 -13.65 34.17
C GLY A 185 -20.07 -12.17 33.83
N SER A 186 -19.71 -11.40 34.85
CA SER A 186 -19.33 -9.98 34.71
C SER A 186 -18.01 -9.82 33.94
N LEU A 187 -17.78 -8.64 33.36
CA LEU A 187 -16.57 -8.33 32.59
C LEU A 187 -15.27 -8.70 33.35
N TRP A 188 -15.22 -8.43 34.66
CA TRP A 188 -14.10 -8.81 35.52
C TRP A 188 -13.86 -10.32 35.60
N LYS A 189 -14.93 -11.12 35.71
CA LYS A 189 -14.82 -12.59 35.70
C LYS A 189 -14.35 -13.09 34.34
N LYS A 190 -14.82 -12.49 33.25
CA LYS A 190 -14.34 -12.82 31.89
C LYS A 190 -12.83 -12.56 31.76
N VAL A 191 -12.37 -11.38 32.15
CA VAL A 191 -10.93 -11.03 32.10
C VAL A 191 -10.08 -12.04 32.89
N LYS A 192 -10.53 -12.46 34.08
CA LYS A 192 -9.80 -13.48 34.87
C LYS A 192 -9.73 -14.84 34.16
N LYS A 193 -10.81 -15.28 33.51
CA LYS A 193 -10.84 -16.53 32.71
C LYS A 193 -9.89 -16.45 31.51
N TYR A 194 -9.90 -15.34 30.78
CA TYR A 194 -8.99 -15.11 29.66
C TYR A 194 -7.52 -14.97 30.11
N SER A 195 -7.27 -14.38 31.28
CA SER A 195 -5.92 -14.29 31.85
C SER A 195 -5.29 -15.68 32.05
N TYR A 196 -6.07 -16.66 32.53
CA TYR A 196 -5.59 -18.04 32.66
C TYR A 196 -5.30 -18.70 31.30
N LEU A 197 -6.19 -18.52 30.31
CA LEU A 197 -5.99 -18.98 28.93
C LEU A 197 -4.67 -18.45 28.35
N TYR A 198 -4.42 -17.15 28.49
CA TYR A 198 -3.18 -16.53 28.01
C TYR A 198 -1.94 -17.00 28.77
N ASN A 199 -2.05 -17.25 30.07
CA ASN A 199 -0.92 -17.77 30.86
C ASN A 199 -0.46 -19.15 30.36
N VAL A 200 -1.40 -20.08 30.17
CA VAL A 200 -1.09 -21.43 29.63
C VAL A 200 -0.48 -21.33 28.23
N MET A 201 -1.06 -20.46 27.40
CA MET A 201 -0.57 -20.23 26.05
C MET A 201 0.85 -19.65 26.02
N LEU A 202 1.16 -18.71 26.93
CA LEU A 202 2.48 -18.13 27.06
C LEU A 202 3.51 -19.18 27.48
N LEU A 203 3.17 -20.04 28.44
CA LEU A 203 4.03 -21.16 28.84
C LEU A 203 4.34 -22.08 27.66
N SER A 204 3.31 -22.51 26.92
CA SER A 204 3.48 -23.35 25.71
C SER A 204 4.34 -22.65 24.65
N SER A 205 4.12 -21.36 24.42
CA SER A 205 4.91 -20.59 23.44
C SER A 205 6.38 -20.42 23.85
N MET A 206 6.65 -20.34 25.15
CA MET A 206 8.03 -20.31 25.68
C MET A 206 8.73 -21.65 25.46
N GLU A 207 8.05 -22.77 25.75
CA GLU A 207 8.56 -24.12 25.45
C GLU A 207 8.87 -24.29 23.96
N ASP A 208 7.92 -23.93 23.08
CA ASP A 208 8.11 -23.98 21.62
C ASP A 208 9.32 -23.13 21.17
N SER A 209 9.51 -21.95 21.78
CA SER A 209 10.63 -21.08 21.45
C SER A 209 11.98 -21.67 21.84
N MET A 210 12.05 -22.38 22.98
CA MET A 210 13.25 -23.08 23.42
C MET A 210 13.56 -24.24 22.47
N GLU A 211 12.56 -25.03 22.08
CA GLU A 211 12.73 -26.13 21.13
C GLU A 211 13.22 -25.63 19.75
N ILE A 212 12.65 -24.51 19.27
CA ILE A 212 13.11 -23.87 18.02
C ILE A 212 14.57 -23.42 18.15
N ALA A 213 14.95 -22.83 19.29
CA ALA A 213 16.33 -22.39 19.54
C ALA A 213 17.32 -23.57 19.58
N GLU A 214 16.98 -24.66 20.28
CA GLU A 214 17.78 -25.88 20.33
C GLU A 214 17.93 -26.52 18.95
N SER A 215 16.85 -26.60 18.18
CA SER A 215 16.86 -27.10 16.80
C SER A 215 17.74 -26.25 15.88
N MET A 216 17.70 -24.91 16.04
CA MET A 216 18.56 -23.99 15.30
C MET A 216 20.03 -24.19 15.68
N GLN A 217 20.34 -24.35 16.96
CA GLN A 217 21.69 -24.60 17.44
C GLN A 217 22.24 -25.94 16.93
N ALA A 218 21.43 -27.00 16.96
CA ALA A 218 21.78 -28.32 16.43
C ALA A 218 22.07 -28.29 14.92
N ARG A 219 21.42 -27.38 14.18
CA ARG A 219 21.68 -27.11 12.76
C ARG A 219 22.84 -26.13 12.52
N ALA A 220 23.64 -25.86 13.55
CA ALA A 220 24.79 -24.96 13.53
C ALA A 220 24.43 -23.52 13.10
N PHE A 221 23.23 -23.04 13.45
CA PHE A 221 22.85 -21.65 13.23
C PHE A 221 23.82 -20.72 13.99
N GLY A 222 24.44 -19.76 13.29
CA GLY A 222 25.43 -18.83 13.87
C GLY A 222 26.89 -19.28 13.77
N SER A 223 27.18 -20.48 13.24
CA SER A 223 28.55 -21.01 13.10
C SER A 223 29.41 -20.33 12.02
N GLY A 224 28.83 -19.51 11.13
CA GLY A 224 29.58 -18.87 10.05
C GLY A 224 28.75 -17.99 9.12
N LYS A 225 29.34 -17.61 7.98
CA LYS A 225 28.66 -16.81 6.95
C LYS A 225 27.49 -17.59 6.36
N ARG A 226 26.29 -17.04 6.48
CA ARG A 226 25.05 -17.65 6.00
C ARG A 226 24.90 -17.50 4.48
N SER A 227 24.45 -18.56 3.80
CA SER A 227 24.01 -18.51 2.41
C SER A 227 22.50 -18.25 2.31
N VAL A 228 22.06 -17.64 1.19
CA VAL A 228 20.63 -17.36 0.93
C VAL A 228 20.11 -18.39 -0.07
N TYR A 229 19.08 -19.15 0.35
CA TYR A 229 18.47 -20.20 -0.48
C TYR A 229 17.53 -19.62 -1.55
N SER A 230 16.59 -18.75 -1.17
CA SER A 230 15.72 -18.06 -2.13
C SER A 230 16.45 -16.88 -2.75
N ARG A 231 17.04 -17.10 -3.94
CA ARG A 231 17.64 -16.02 -4.73
C ARG A 231 16.66 -15.60 -5.81
N TYR A 232 16.04 -14.44 -5.63
CA TYR A 232 15.42 -13.73 -6.73
C TYR A 232 16.52 -13.23 -7.67
N MET A 233 16.55 -13.77 -8.89
CA MET A 233 17.46 -13.29 -9.92
C MET A 233 16.89 -12.02 -10.52
N LEU A 234 17.69 -10.94 -10.50
CA LEU A 234 17.34 -9.72 -11.21
C LEU A 234 17.38 -10.00 -12.71
N ARG A 235 16.23 -9.89 -13.37
CA ARG A 235 16.15 -9.97 -14.83
C ARG A 235 16.31 -8.58 -15.42
N SER A 236 16.79 -8.50 -16.66
CA SER A 236 16.92 -7.23 -17.39
C SER A 236 15.59 -6.45 -17.48
N ARG A 237 14.46 -7.16 -17.39
CA ARG A 237 13.10 -6.60 -17.32
C ARG A 237 12.84 -5.81 -16.04
N ASP A 238 13.32 -6.32 -14.91
CA ASP A 238 13.18 -5.67 -13.61
C ASP A 238 13.98 -4.37 -13.58
N ILE A 239 15.17 -4.39 -14.19
CA ILE A 239 16.04 -3.21 -14.33
C ILE A 239 15.39 -2.18 -15.25
N LEU A 240 14.74 -2.60 -16.34
CA LEU A 240 14.04 -1.69 -17.25
C LEU A 240 12.85 -1.02 -16.55
N CYS A 241 12.03 -1.77 -15.80
CA CYS A 241 10.91 -1.21 -15.03
C CYS A 241 11.39 -0.27 -13.92
N ALA A 242 12.41 -0.67 -13.15
CA ALA A 242 12.98 0.19 -12.11
C ALA A 242 13.61 1.45 -12.72
N GLY A 243 14.41 1.30 -13.78
CA GLY A 243 15.02 2.43 -14.48
C GLY A 243 13.99 3.39 -15.07
N GLY A 244 12.94 2.87 -15.72
CA GLY A 244 11.81 3.66 -16.20
C GLY A 244 11.13 4.45 -15.08
N SER A 245 10.89 3.81 -13.93
CA SER A 245 10.31 4.50 -12.76
C SER A 245 11.19 5.63 -12.22
N PHE A 246 12.50 5.43 -12.13
CA PHE A 246 13.42 6.49 -11.68
C PHE A 246 13.54 7.62 -12.71
N LEU A 247 13.48 7.31 -14.02
CA LEU A 247 13.41 8.32 -15.07
C LEU A 247 12.11 9.12 -15.00
N ALA A 248 10.97 8.48 -14.71
CA ALA A 248 9.70 9.18 -14.47
C ALA A 248 9.80 10.14 -13.29
N LEU A 249 10.44 9.71 -12.19
CA LEU A 249 10.68 10.55 -11.02
C LEU A 249 11.57 11.75 -11.38
N PHE A 250 12.66 11.51 -12.10
CA PHE A 250 13.57 12.58 -12.53
C PHE A 250 12.87 13.58 -13.45
N ALA A 251 12.09 13.11 -14.43
CA ALA A 251 11.28 13.96 -15.30
C ALA A 251 10.23 14.77 -14.51
N ALA A 252 9.64 14.19 -13.48
CA ALA A 252 8.70 14.88 -12.61
C ALA A 252 9.36 15.98 -11.77
N ILE A 253 10.53 15.72 -11.18
CA ILE A 253 11.31 16.73 -10.43
C ILE A 253 11.75 17.85 -11.37
N TRP A 254 12.25 17.49 -12.56
CA TRP A 254 12.62 18.46 -13.58
C TRP A 254 11.42 19.34 -13.96
N GLY A 255 10.26 18.74 -14.24
CA GLY A 255 9.02 19.47 -14.50
C GLY A 255 8.58 20.38 -13.34
N LEU A 256 8.79 19.96 -12.10
CA LEU A 256 8.47 20.76 -10.91
C LEU A 256 9.35 22.01 -10.79
N GLN A 257 10.63 21.93 -11.17
CA GLN A 257 11.54 23.09 -11.19
C GLN A 257 11.10 24.17 -12.20
N TYR A 258 10.43 23.78 -13.29
CA TYR A 258 9.82 24.71 -14.24
C TYR A 258 8.38 25.12 -13.85
N GLY A 259 7.94 24.82 -12.62
CA GLY A 259 6.60 25.17 -12.13
C GLY A 259 5.46 24.33 -12.74
N CYS A 260 5.76 23.27 -13.49
CA CYS A 260 4.78 22.47 -14.23
C CYS A 260 4.05 21.38 -13.40
N GLY A 261 4.09 21.48 -12.07
CA GLY A 261 3.43 20.54 -11.15
C GLY A 261 2.78 21.19 -9.92
N GLN A 262 3.05 22.48 -9.69
CA GLN A 262 2.47 23.25 -8.60
C GLN A 262 1.19 23.92 -9.08
N TYR A 263 0.07 23.45 -8.55
CA TYR A 263 -1.21 24.12 -8.65
C TYR A 263 -1.38 24.94 -7.38
N THR A 264 -1.26 26.26 -7.49
CA THR A 264 -1.61 27.16 -6.40
C THR A 264 -3.13 27.25 -6.36
N PHE A 265 -3.71 26.64 -5.34
CA PHE A 265 -5.17 26.64 -5.11
C PHE A 265 -5.68 27.96 -4.52
N TYR A 266 -4.78 28.77 -3.98
CA TYR A 266 -5.06 30.06 -3.35
C TYR A 266 -4.05 31.09 -3.89
N PRO A 267 -4.42 32.36 -4.15
CA PRO A 267 -5.75 32.99 -3.98
C PRO A 267 -6.66 32.98 -5.23
N GLU A 268 -6.16 32.52 -6.39
CA GLU A 268 -6.98 32.22 -7.57
C GLU A 268 -6.63 30.82 -8.09
N ALA A 269 -7.63 30.08 -8.56
CA ALA A 269 -7.44 28.78 -9.18
C ALA A 269 -6.63 28.96 -10.48
N ASP A 270 -5.37 28.55 -10.44
CA ASP A 270 -4.44 28.69 -11.56
C ASP A 270 -4.93 27.93 -12.81
N VAL A 271 -4.42 28.30 -13.98
CA VAL A 271 -4.84 27.71 -15.25
C VAL A 271 -4.42 26.24 -15.29
N LEU A 272 -5.36 25.33 -15.61
CA LEU A 272 -5.10 23.88 -15.69
C LEU A 272 -3.96 23.50 -16.66
N ILE A 273 -3.64 24.38 -17.61
CA ILE A 273 -2.55 24.23 -18.58
C ILE A 273 -1.80 25.57 -18.65
N LYS A 274 -0.68 25.69 -17.93
CA LYS A 274 0.20 26.87 -18.00
C LYS A 274 0.98 26.98 -19.34
N GLY A 275 1.05 25.91 -20.14
CA GLY A 275 1.66 25.93 -21.48
C GLY A 275 2.06 24.53 -22.01
N MET A 276 2.60 24.47 -23.23
CA MET A 276 3.16 23.25 -23.85
C MET A 276 4.11 22.42 -22.96
N PRO A 277 5.00 22.99 -22.11
CA PRO A 277 5.88 22.17 -21.28
C PRO A 277 5.10 21.27 -20.30
N THR A 278 3.93 21.70 -19.82
CA THR A 278 3.10 20.89 -18.90
C THR A 278 2.55 19.62 -19.55
N ILE A 279 2.27 19.65 -20.85
CA ILE A 279 1.77 18.50 -21.60
C ILE A 279 2.92 17.54 -21.91
N ILE A 280 4.11 18.09 -22.23
CA ILE A 280 5.31 17.30 -22.53
C ILE A 280 5.80 16.55 -21.28
N THR A 281 5.82 17.20 -20.12
CA THR A 281 6.20 16.54 -18.85
C THR A 281 5.18 15.48 -18.44
N LEU A 282 3.88 15.74 -18.63
CA LEU A 282 2.83 14.75 -18.37
C LEU A 282 2.96 13.53 -19.29
N ALA A 283 3.16 13.77 -20.59
CA ALA A 283 3.35 12.70 -21.57
C ALA A 283 4.61 11.88 -21.29
N ALA A 284 5.73 12.52 -20.93
CA ALA A 284 6.96 11.83 -20.55
C ALA A 284 6.76 10.94 -19.31
N VAL A 285 6.12 11.48 -18.25
CA VAL A 285 5.87 10.72 -17.02
C VAL A 285 4.94 9.55 -17.25
N LEU A 286 3.86 9.72 -18.03
CA LEU A 286 2.97 8.62 -18.40
C LEU A 286 3.66 7.57 -19.26
N PHE A 287 4.51 7.98 -20.20
CA PHE A 287 5.27 7.07 -21.05
C PHE A 287 6.25 6.21 -20.24
N TYR A 288 6.98 6.81 -19.30
CA TYR A 288 7.88 6.05 -18.42
C TYR A 288 7.13 5.17 -17.41
N MET A 289 5.94 5.60 -16.98
CA MET A 289 5.10 4.81 -16.08
C MET A 289 4.31 3.69 -16.75
N SER A 290 4.10 3.75 -18.06
CA SER A 290 3.44 2.68 -18.84
C SER A 290 4.40 1.55 -19.24
N VAL A 291 5.70 1.66 -18.95
CA VAL A 291 6.71 0.63 -19.22
C VAL A 291 6.31 -0.77 -18.71
N PRO A 292 5.77 -0.95 -17.49
CA PRO A 292 5.33 -2.27 -17.03
C PRO A 292 4.15 -2.84 -17.83
N LEU A 293 3.24 -1.98 -18.31
CA LEU A 293 2.09 -2.34 -19.13
C LEU A 293 2.50 -2.75 -20.55
N ILE A 294 3.49 -2.07 -21.12
CA ILE A 294 4.04 -2.43 -22.43
C ILE A 294 4.78 -3.77 -22.33
N LEU A 295 5.46 -4.02 -21.20
CA LEU A 295 6.17 -5.28 -20.97
C LEU A 295 5.23 -6.47 -20.77
N SER A 296 4.07 -6.26 -20.14
CA SER A 296 3.05 -7.29 -19.90
C SER A 296 2.31 -7.68 -21.16
N GLU A 297 1.95 -6.71 -21.99
CA GLU A 297 1.37 -6.96 -23.32
C GLU A 297 2.40 -7.65 -24.24
N GLY A 298 3.65 -7.21 -24.19
CA GLY A 298 4.77 -7.85 -24.88
C GLY A 298 5.02 -9.30 -24.44
N TRP A 299 4.73 -9.66 -23.19
CA TRP A 299 4.86 -11.04 -22.71
C TRP A 299 3.70 -11.94 -23.15
N LYS A 300 2.49 -11.39 -23.28
CA LYS A 300 1.34 -12.11 -23.84
C LYS A 300 1.54 -12.42 -25.32
N ASN A 301 2.17 -11.50 -26.08
CA ASN A 301 2.35 -11.63 -27.53
C ASN A 301 3.68 -12.26 -27.99
N CYS A 302 4.80 -12.03 -27.29
CA CYS A 302 6.12 -12.51 -27.72
C CYS A 302 6.63 -13.71 -26.90
N ARG A 303 6.69 -14.89 -27.54
CA ARG A 303 7.27 -16.14 -26.98
C ARG A 303 8.75 -16.00 -26.57
N CYS A 304 9.52 -15.07 -27.15
CA CYS A 304 10.93 -14.85 -26.80
C CYS A 304 11.12 -14.37 -25.34
N LEU A 305 10.12 -13.71 -24.76
CA LEU A 305 10.12 -13.30 -23.35
C LEU A 305 9.60 -14.41 -22.41
N LYS A 306 9.17 -15.57 -22.92
CA LYS A 306 8.87 -16.75 -22.10
C LYS A 306 10.08 -17.64 -21.82
N SER A 307 11.24 -17.34 -22.41
CA SER A 307 12.46 -18.13 -22.18
C SER A 307 12.85 -18.11 -20.69
N LYS A 308 12.60 -19.23 -20.02
CA LYS A 308 13.22 -19.63 -18.75
C LYS A 308 14.72 -19.74 -18.99
N ILE A 309 15.45 -18.68 -18.69
CA ILE A 309 16.82 -18.77 -18.20
C ILE A 309 16.85 -17.96 -16.91
#